data_AF-A0A2S2P5C7-F1
#
_entry.id   AF-A0A2S2P5C7-F1
#
_cell.length_a   1.000
_cell.length_b   1.000
_cell.length_c   1.000
_cell.angle_alpha   90.00
_cell.angle_beta   90.00
_cell.angle_gamma   90.00
#
_symmetry.space_group_name_H-M   'P 1'
#
loop_
_entity.id
_entity.type
_entity.pdbx_description
1 polymer ?
#
loop_
_entity_poly.entity_id
_entity_poly.type
_entity_poly.pdbx_seq_one_letter_code
_entity_poly.pdbx_strand_id
1 'polypeptide(L)'
;GDPSWLLGLTHVPRKLRNLYEINKILAHRPWLVTKEDIKKVVKGPNSWSMSDLGHAIILLVHFHSLCSFVFACNLNDEIPRAVKVSGVYFRRRSKPCLRGYADESVISDDEGLEPIVERMKKLSEPATEQERIQRYELVQSQLCDSDTSADNGLDPDVKPFVEDSGYSYLDCSRRQFAQQSSFILQVL
;
A
#
# COMPACT_ATOMS: atom_id res chain seq x y z
N GLY A 1 -17.88 -14.15 -14.02
CA GLY A 1 -16.88 -13.64 -14.99
C GLY A 1 -16.54 -14.75 -15.97
N ASP A 2 -15.98 -14.40 -17.11
CA ASP A 2 -15.45 -15.38 -18.05
C ASP A 2 -14.16 -16.01 -17.46
N PRO A 3 -14.09 -17.35 -17.28
CA PRO A 3 -12.95 -18.02 -16.68
C PRO A 3 -11.63 -17.81 -17.44
N SER A 4 -11.69 -17.52 -18.74
CA SER A 4 -10.48 -17.28 -19.53
C SER A 4 -9.67 -16.10 -19.02
N TRP A 5 -10.28 -15.16 -18.29
CA TRP A 5 -9.59 -14.03 -17.70
C TRP A 5 -8.56 -14.46 -16.67
N LEU A 6 -8.71 -15.64 -16.07
CA LEU A 6 -7.76 -16.20 -15.11
C LEU A 6 -6.48 -16.74 -15.77
N LEU A 7 -6.41 -16.78 -17.10
CA LEU A 7 -5.22 -17.21 -17.83
C LEU A 7 -4.14 -16.10 -17.92
N GLY A 8 -4.47 -14.87 -17.53
CA GLY A 8 -3.56 -13.73 -17.48
C GLY A 8 -4.11 -12.47 -18.15
N LEU A 9 -3.37 -11.36 -18.03
CA LEU A 9 -3.81 -10.04 -18.52
C LEU A 9 -4.19 -10.03 -20.01
N THR A 10 -3.53 -10.85 -20.83
CA THR A 10 -3.79 -10.95 -22.28
C THR A 10 -5.19 -11.48 -22.61
N HIS A 11 -5.84 -12.17 -21.68
CA HIS A 11 -7.20 -12.69 -21.84
C HIS A 11 -8.28 -11.77 -21.26
N VAL A 12 -7.87 -10.75 -20.50
CA VAL A 12 -8.78 -9.78 -19.88
C VAL A 12 -9.29 -8.78 -20.95
N PRO A 13 -10.59 -8.39 -20.94
CA PRO A 13 -11.13 -7.41 -21.87
C PRO A 13 -10.34 -6.11 -21.88
N ARG A 14 -10.23 -5.49 -23.07
CA ARG A 14 -9.42 -4.27 -23.25
C ARG A 14 -9.83 -3.14 -22.29
N LYS A 15 -11.13 -3.00 -22.02
CA LYS A 15 -11.65 -2.02 -21.06
C LYS A 15 -10.99 -2.17 -19.68
N LEU A 16 -10.92 -3.38 -19.13
CA LEU A 16 -10.31 -3.65 -17.82
C LEU A 16 -8.79 -3.47 -17.87
N ARG A 17 -8.12 -3.95 -18.93
CA ARG A 17 -6.67 -3.74 -19.11
C ARG A 17 -6.26 -2.27 -19.14
N ASN A 18 -7.10 -1.38 -19.64
CA ASN A 18 -6.80 0.05 -19.65
C ASN A 18 -6.61 0.62 -18.22
N LEU A 19 -7.11 -0.05 -17.17
CA LEU A 19 -6.86 0.33 -15.78
C LEU A 19 -5.49 -0.12 -15.24
N TYR A 20 -4.74 -0.95 -15.97
CA TYR A 20 -3.51 -1.54 -15.47
C TYR A 20 -2.48 -0.48 -15.05
N GLU A 21 -2.26 0.51 -15.92
CA GLU A 21 -1.24 1.53 -15.65
C GLU A 21 -1.59 2.38 -14.43
N ILE A 22 -2.85 2.83 -14.30
CA ILE A 22 -3.27 3.60 -13.13
C ILE A 22 -3.27 2.73 -11.86
N ASN A 23 -3.63 1.44 -11.95
CA ASN A 23 -3.53 0.51 -10.82
C ASN A 23 -2.10 0.39 -10.31
N LYS A 24 -1.14 0.19 -11.22
CA LYS A 24 0.30 0.10 -10.91
C LYS A 24 0.79 1.38 -10.23
N ILE A 25 0.46 2.55 -10.77
CA ILE A 25 0.86 3.84 -10.19
C ILE A 25 0.25 4.02 -8.80
N LEU A 26 -1.06 3.76 -8.64
CA LEU A 26 -1.75 3.88 -7.35
C LEU A 26 -1.15 2.97 -6.27
N ALA A 27 -0.76 1.75 -6.63
CA ALA A 27 -0.24 0.75 -5.69
C ALA A 27 1.13 1.14 -5.10
N HIS A 28 1.98 1.83 -5.87
CA HIS A 28 3.38 2.03 -5.49
C HIS A 28 3.80 3.50 -5.40
N ARG A 29 3.32 4.37 -6.29
CA ARG A 29 3.74 5.78 -6.40
C ARG A 29 2.57 6.69 -6.78
N PRO A 30 1.54 6.81 -5.92
CA PRO A 30 0.29 7.51 -6.26
C PRO A 30 0.49 8.99 -6.63
N TRP A 31 1.58 9.62 -6.18
CA TRP A 31 1.93 11.00 -6.54
C TRP A 31 2.32 11.19 -8.02
N LEU A 32 2.55 10.11 -8.78
CA LEU A 32 2.86 10.18 -10.21
C LEU A 32 1.62 10.14 -11.12
N VAL A 33 0.41 10.02 -10.56
CA VAL A 33 -0.82 10.02 -11.38
C VAL A 33 -0.98 11.38 -12.08
N THR A 34 -1.07 11.37 -13.41
CA THR A 34 -1.23 12.60 -14.21
C THR A 34 -2.63 12.70 -14.84
N LYS A 35 -2.98 13.90 -15.36
CA LYS A 35 -4.21 14.10 -16.13
C LYS A 35 -4.23 13.25 -17.39
N GLU A 36 -3.07 12.93 -17.94
CA GLU A 36 -2.88 12.13 -19.15
C GLU A 36 -3.25 10.68 -18.89
N ASP A 37 -2.94 10.14 -17.71
CA ASP A 37 -3.32 8.78 -17.32
C ASP A 37 -4.83 8.65 -17.20
N ILE A 38 -5.51 9.65 -16.63
CA ILE A 38 -6.98 9.70 -16.60
C ILE A 38 -7.55 9.76 -18.03
N LYS A 39 -7.01 10.65 -18.88
CA LYS A 39 -7.46 10.81 -20.28
C LYS A 39 -7.36 9.51 -21.07
N LYS A 40 -6.29 8.72 -20.89
CA LYS A 40 -6.10 7.43 -21.59
C LYS A 40 -7.21 6.42 -21.28
N VAL A 41 -7.77 6.48 -20.07
CA VAL A 41 -8.79 5.52 -19.61
C VAL A 41 -10.21 5.94 -20.02
N VAL A 42 -10.48 7.25 -20.04
CA VAL A 42 -11.83 7.78 -20.32
C VAL A 42 -12.07 8.18 -21.79
N LYS A 43 -11.04 8.12 -22.64
CA LYS A 43 -11.15 8.42 -24.08
C LYS A 43 -10.89 7.19 -24.94
N GLY A 44 -11.51 7.16 -26.12
CA GLY A 44 -11.29 6.12 -27.14
C GLY A 44 -12.23 4.91 -27.04
N PRO A 45 -11.97 3.85 -27.81
CA PRO A 45 -12.77 2.63 -27.77
C PRO A 45 -12.58 1.89 -26.44
N ASN A 46 -13.66 1.31 -25.91
CA ASN A 46 -13.65 0.64 -24.60
C ASN A 46 -13.30 1.58 -23.43
N SER A 47 -13.74 2.85 -23.52
CA SER A 47 -13.52 3.84 -22.47
C SER A 47 -14.33 3.57 -21.20
N TRP A 48 -13.83 4.12 -20.10
CA TRP A 48 -14.58 4.27 -18.85
C TRP A 48 -15.29 5.62 -18.81
N SER A 49 -16.47 5.66 -18.20
CA SER A 49 -17.03 6.94 -17.78
C SER A 49 -16.24 7.49 -16.58
N MET A 50 -16.31 8.80 -16.34
CA MET A 50 -15.67 9.40 -15.15
C MET A 50 -16.19 8.80 -13.84
N SER A 51 -17.49 8.46 -13.78
CA SER A 51 -18.08 7.84 -12.60
C SER A 51 -17.57 6.41 -12.41
N ASP A 52 -17.58 5.59 -13.47
CA ASP A 52 -17.10 4.20 -13.38
C ASP A 52 -15.61 4.14 -13.02
N LEU A 53 -14.80 5.07 -13.56
CA LEU A 53 -13.38 5.18 -13.21
C LEU A 53 -13.21 5.53 -11.72
N GLY A 54 -14.01 6.46 -11.20
CA GLY A 54 -14.01 6.78 -9.76
C GLY A 54 -14.28 5.55 -8.89
N HIS A 55 -15.31 4.76 -9.25
CA HIS A 55 -15.62 3.50 -8.55
C HIS A 55 -14.49 2.47 -8.68
N ALA A 56 -13.91 2.33 -9.87
CA ALA A 56 -12.79 1.42 -10.09
C ALA A 56 -11.57 1.80 -9.24
N ILE A 57 -11.23 3.09 -9.16
CA ILE A 57 -10.13 3.59 -8.31
C ILE A 57 -10.39 3.25 -6.84
N ILE A 58 -11.61 3.47 -6.35
CA ILE A 58 -11.99 3.11 -4.97
C ILE A 58 -11.75 1.62 -4.70
N LEU A 59 -12.14 0.75 -5.63
CA LEU A 59 -11.89 -0.68 -5.51
C LEU A 59 -10.38 -1.00 -5.49
N LEU A 60 -9.60 -0.41 -6.39
CA LEU A 60 -8.16 -0.66 -6.46
C LEU A 60 -7.46 -0.27 -5.15
N VAL A 61 -7.67 0.97 -4.67
CA VAL A 61 -7.03 1.44 -3.43
C VAL A 61 -7.51 0.67 -2.19
N HIS A 62 -8.78 0.25 -2.19
CA HIS A 62 -9.32 -0.60 -1.13
C HIS A 62 -8.54 -1.92 -1.05
N PHE A 63 -8.39 -2.63 -2.19
CA PHE A 63 -7.64 -3.88 -2.21
C PHE A 63 -6.15 -3.69 -1.93
N HIS A 64 -5.53 -2.58 -2.33
CA HIS A 64 -4.14 -2.26 -1.93
C HIS A 64 -4.00 -2.18 -0.41
N SER A 65 -4.88 -1.43 0.26
CA SER A 65 -4.88 -1.34 1.72
C SER A 65 -5.15 -2.69 2.40
N LEU A 66 -6.04 -3.50 1.82
CA LEU A 66 -6.36 -4.82 2.31
C LEU A 66 -5.18 -5.79 2.18
N CYS A 67 -4.39 -5.71 1.12
CA CYS A 67 -3.18 -6.50 0.96
C CYS A 67 -2.16 -6.20 2.09
N SER A 68 -1.94 -4.93 2.41
CA SER A 68 -1.08 -4.53 3.53
C SER A 68 -1.61 -5.07 4.87
N PHE A 69 -2.93 -5.00 5.08
CA PHE A 69 -3.58 -5.53 6.28
C PHE A 69 -3.42 -7.06 6.40
N VAL A 70 -3.71 -7.81 5.34
CA VAL A 70 -3.59 -9.28 5.30
C VAL A 70 -2.14 -9.70 5.56
N PHE A 71 -1.17 -9.01 4.97
CA PHE A 71 0.24 -9.24 5.18
C PHE A 71 0.65 -8.96 6.64
N ALA A 72 0.30 -7.78 7.18
CA ALA A 72 0.68 -7.38 8.54
C ALA A 72 0.04 -8.27 9.62
N CYS A 73 -1.19 -8.73 9.41
CA CYS A 73 -1.91 -9.59 10.35
C CYS A 73 -1.60 -11.09 10.15
N ASN A 74 -0.72 -11.45 9.20
CA ASN A 74 -0.40 -12.84 8.84
C ASN A 74 -1.65 -13.72 8.62
N LEU A 75 -2.68 -13.16 7.97
CA LEU A 75 -3.96 -13.85 7.77
C LEU A 75 -3.92 -14.97 6.73
N ASN A 76 -2.78 -15.17 6.06
CA ASN A 76 -2.60 -16.14 4.99
C ASN A 76 -2.66 -17.61 5.46
N ASP A 77 -2.45 -17.89 6.76
CA ASP A 77 -2.44 -19.26 7.29
C ASP A 77 -3.84 -19.88 7.46
N GLU A 78 -4.93 -19.07 7.45
CA GLU A 78 -6.31 -19.55 7.67
C GLU A 78 -7.26 -19.30 6.47
N ILE A 79 -6.76 -18.99 5.27
CA ILE A 79 -7.60 -18.88 4.05
C ILE A 79 -7.43 -20.15 3.22
N PRO A 80 -8.24 -21.23 3.42
CA PRO A 80 -8.48 -22.19 2.36
C PRO A 80 -8.87 -21.39 1.12
N ARG A 81 -8.34 -21.75 -0.05
CA ARG A 81 -8.55 -21.11 -1.38
C ARG A 81 -10.02 -21.12 -1.88
N ALA A 82 -10.98 -20.81 -1.01
CA ALA A 82 -12.40 -20.72 -1.27
C ALA A 82 -12.99 -19.64 -0.34
N VAL A 83 -13.20 -18.46 -0.91
CA VAL A 83 -13.99 -17.39 -0.30
C VAL A 83 -15.38 -17.95 0.06
N LYS A 84 -15.64 -18.21 1.33
CA LYS A 84 -16.98 -18.14 1.90
C LYS A 84 -17.13 -16.75 2.50
N VAL A 85 -17.77 -15.86 1.74
CA VAL A 85 -18.34 -14.63 2.30
C VAL A 85 -19.39 -15.04 3.32
N SER A 86 -19.03 -15.07 4.60
CA SER A 86 -20.01 -15.00 5.69
C SER A 86 -19.33 -14.52 6.96
N GLY A 87 -19.74 -13.33 7.41
CA GLY A 87 -19.58 -12.84 8.78
C GLY A 87 -18.15 -12.56 9.21
N VAL A 88 -17.75 -11.28 9.17
CA VAL A 88 -16.63 -10.77 9.97
C VAL A 88 -17.02 -10.86 11.45
N TYR A 89 -16.85 -12.05 12.03
CA TYR A 89 -16.57 -12.16 13.46
C TYR A 89 -15.06 -12.18 13.59
N PHE A 90 -14.51 -11.13 14.19
CA PHE A 90 -13.20 -11.14 14.81
C PHE A 90 -13.15 -12.33 15.78
N ARG A 91 -12.67 -13.47 15.29
CA ARG A 91 -12.27 -14.54 16.17
C ARG A 91 -10.90 -14.11 16.70
N ARG A 92 -10.89 -13.58 17.93
CA ARG A 92 -9.69 -13.44 18.75
C ARG A 92 -8.97 -14.79 18.74
N ARG A 93 -7.96 -14.95 17.88
CA ARG A 93 -6.80 -15.76 18.20
C ARG A 93 -5.70 -14.78 18.55
N SER A 94 -5.64 -14.46 19.85
CA SER A 94 -4.41 -14.02 20.47
C SER A 94 -3.37 -15.11 20.24
N LYS A 95 -2.57 -14.97 19.18
CA LYS A 95 -1.22 -15.51 19.09
C LYS A 95 -0.37 -14.41 18.47
N PRO A 96 0.50 -13.76 19.27
CA PRO A 96 1.44 -12.79 18.76
C PRO A 96 2.28 -13.44 17.67
N CYS A 97 2.32 -12.81 16.50
CA CYS A 97 3.33 -13.05 15.50
C CYS A 97 4.69 -12.56 16.03
N LEU A 98 5.32 -13.36 16.88
CA LEU A 98 6.75 -13.37 17.12
C LEU A 98 7.20 -14.82 17.20
N ARG A 99 7.65 -15.35 16.05
CA ARG A 99 8.37 -16.62 16.00
C ARG A 99 9.80 -16.35 16.48
N GLY A 100 10.02 -16.53 17.78
CA GLY A 100 11.33 -16.51 18.42
C GLY A 100 11.20 -16.78 19.91
N TYR A 101 11.47 -18.03 20.30
CA TYR A 101 11.55 -18.54 21.68
C TYR A 101 10.25 -18.60 22.49
N ALA A 102 9.85 -19.84 22.81
CA ALA A 102 8.92 -20.12 23.88
C ALA A 102 9.60 -19.81 25.21
N ASP A 103 9.15 -18.76 25.88
CA ASP A 103 9.14 -18.71 27.34
C ASP A 103 7.85 -18.01 27.78
N GLU A 104 7.02 -18.73 28.53
CA GLU A 104 5.85 -18.17 29.20
C GLU A 104 6.36 -17.52 30.49
N SER A 105 6.93 -16.32 30.38
CA SER A 105 7.23 -15.49 31.54
C SER A 105 7.12 -14.00 31.19
N VAL A 106 6.18 -13.35 31.88
CA VAL A 106 6.10 -11.91 32.19
C VAL A 106 6.28 -10.91 31.04
N ILE A 107 5.19 -10.23 30.65
CA ILE A 107 5.28 -8.82 30.24
C ILE A 107 4.17 -8.06 30.95
N SER A 108 4.50 -7.60 32.15
CA SER A 108 3.82 -6.50 32.81
C SER A 108 4.71 -5.26 32.71
N ASP A 109 5.16 -4.94 31.49
CA ASP A 109 6.12 -3.86 31.27
C ASP A 109 5.37 -2.61 30.79
N ASP A 110 4.75 -1.91 31.74
CA ASP A 110 4.30 -0.51 31.56
C ASP A 110 5.51 0.44 31.38
N GLU A 111 6.71 -0.03 31.72
CA GLU A 111 7.99 0.69 31.64
C GLU A 111 8.33 1.21 30.23
N GLY A 112 7.82 0.54 29.18
CA GLY A 112 7.97 0.98 27.79
C GLY A 112 6.95 2.04 27.34
N LEU A 113 5.81 2.16 28.02
CA LEU A 113 4.74 3.10 27.70
C LEU A 113 4.97 4.47 28.33
N GLU A 114 5.53 4.52 29.54
CA GLU A 114 5.80 5.78 30.26
C GLU A 114 6.59 6.81 29.42
N PRO A 115 7.70 6.45 28.74
CA PRO A 115 8.47 7.40 27.92
C PRO A 115 7.68 7.92 26.71
N ILE A 116 6.78 7.09 26.15
CA ILE A 116 5.92 7.48 25.04
C ILE A 116 4.88 8.49 25.54
N VAL A 117 4.20 8.19 26.66
CA VAL A 117 3.19 9.07 27.27
C VAL A 117 3.81 10.41 27.67
N GLU A 118 5.01 10.41 28.25
CA GLU A 118 5.72 11.64 28.60
C GLU A 118 6.08 12.46 27.35
N ARG A 119 6.54 11.83 26.26
CA ARG A 119 6.77 12.51 24.97
C ARG A 119 5.49 13.08 24.39
N MET A 120 4.37 12.36 24.45
CA MET A 120 3.08 12.86 23.96
C MET A 120 2.62 14.11 24.72
N LYS A 121 2.88 14.20 26.03
CA LYS A 121 2.59 15.41 26.82
C LYS A 121 3.45 16.60 26.40
N LYS A 122 4.75 16.38 26.10
CA LYS A 122 5.67 17.43 25.63
C LYS A 122 5.32 17.96 24.24
N LEU A 123 4.71 17.14 23.38
CA LEU A 123 4.30 17.51 22.02
C LEU A 123 3.05 18.42 21.96
N SER A 124 2.47 18.81 23.10
CA SER A 124 1.36 19.76 23.15
C SER A 124 1.78 21.20 22.77
N GLU A 125 3.07 21.51 22.75
CA GLU A 125 3.58 22.83 22.38
C GLU A 125 3.63 23.00 20.85
N PRO A 126 3.15 24.12 20.31
CA PRO A 126 3.16 24.35 18.86
C PRO A 126 4.60 24.59 18.36
N ALA A 127 5.09 23.70 17.49
CA ALA A 127 6.36 23.88 16.79
C ALA A 127 6.30 25.02 15.76
N THR A 128 7.43 25.70 15.56
CA THR A 128 7.51 26.77 14.55
C THR A 128 7.41 26.20 13.13
N GLU A 129 6.99 27.01 12.16
CA GLU A 129 6.86 26.58 10.76
C GLU A 129 8.18 26.08 10.17
N GLN A 130 9.29 26.79 10.45
CA GLN A 130 10.63 26.41 10.00
C GLN A 130 11.06 25.05 10.56
N GLU A 131 10.81 24.82 11.85
CA GLU A 131 11.12 23.56 12.53
C GLU A 131 10.28 22.39 11.99
N ARG A 132 9.02 22.64 11.63
CA ARG A 132 8.14 21.63 11.00
C ARG A 132 8.67 21.21 9.62
N ILE A 133 9.15 22.16 8.82
CA ILE A 133 9.72 21.88 7.49
C ILE A 133 11.01 21.05 7.64
N GLN A 134 11.92 21.47 8.53
CA GLN A 134 13.17 20.74 8.78
C GLN A 134 12.93 19.30 9.25
N ARG A 135 11.95 19.08 10.15
CA ARG A 135 11.57 17.74 10.60
C ARG A 135 11.04 16.88 9.45
N TYR A 136 10.24 17.45 8.56
CA TYR A 136 9.73 16.74 7.40
C TYR A 136 10.87 16.29 6.48
N GLU A 137 11.81 17.18 6.15
CA GLU A 137 12.97 16.85 5.30
C GLU A 137 13.83 15.73 5.91
N LEU A 138 14.05 15.77 7.23
CA LEU A 138 14.78 14.72 7.95
C LEU A 138 14.09 13.35 7.86
N VAL A 139 12.77 13.29 8.02
CA VAL A 139 12.02 12.03 7.91
C VAL A 139 12.07 11.50 6.48
N GLN A 140 11.97 12.38 5.47
CA GLN A 140 12.08 12.00 4.07
C GLN A 140 13.46 11.39 3.75
N SER A 141 14.56 11.94 4.30
CA SER A 141 15.89 11.37 4.08
C SER A 141 16.04 9.98 4.69
N GLN A 142 15.47 9.73 5.87
CA GLN A 142 15.55 8.41 6.54
C GLN A 142 14.81 7.30 5.78
N LEU A 143 13.69 7.64 5.12
CA LEU A 143 12.91 6.68 4.33
C LEU A 143 13.65 6.22 3.06
N CYS A 144 14.60 7.01 2.56
CA CYS A 144 15.37 6.68 1.36
C CYS A 144 16.46 5.61 1.59
N ASP A 145 16.89 5.41 2.84
CA ASP A 145 17.99 4.50 3.20
C ASP A 145 17.52 3.08 3.59
N SER A 146 16.20 2.84 3.64
CA SER A 146 15.62 1.55 4.02
C SER A 146 15.55 0.60 2.81
N ASP A 147 16.63 -0.16 2.58
CA ASP A 147 16.66 -1.24 1.59
C ASP A 147 15.64 -2.32 1.95
N THR A 148 14.48 -2.33 1.27
CA THR A 148 13.44 -3.36 1.42
C THR A 148 13.48 -4.36 0.26
N SER A 149 14.59 -4.46 -0.47
CA SER A 149 14.72 -5.34 -1.64
C SER A 149 14.94 -6.80 -1.22
N ALA A 150 13.91 -7.41 -0.66
CA ALA A 150 13.78 -8.86 -0.72
C ALA A 150 13.22 -9.20 -2.11
N ASP A 151 14.10 -9.53 -3.05
CA ASP A 151 13.73 -10.12 -4.34
C ASP A 151 13.16 -11.52 -4.10
N ASN A 152 11.93 -11.57 -3.61
CA ASN A 152 11.14 -12.77 -3.55
C ASN A 152 10.33 -12.78 -4.85
N GLY A 153 10.79 -13.57 -5.82
CA GLY A 153 10.12 -13.69 -7.12
C GLY A 153 8.61 -13.86 -6.98
N LEU A 154 7.86 -13.25 -7.90
CA LEU A 154 6.39 -13.29 -7.88
C LEU A 154 5.87 -14.74 -7.88
N ASP A 155 4.82 -14.98 -7.10
CA ASP A 155 4.07 -16.23 -7.12
C ASP A 155 3.69 -16.60 -8.57
N PRO A 156 3.98 -17.83 -9.05
CA PRO A 156 3.64 -18.26 -10.41
C PRO A 156 2.16 -18.10 -10.76
N ASP A 157 1.25 -18.17 -9.79
CA ASP A 157 -0.19 -17.98 -10.00
C ASP A 157 -0.55 -16.50 -10.27
N VAL A 158 0.27 -15.56 -9.79
CA VAL A 158 0.04 -14.10 -9.93
C VAL A 158 0.82 -13.50 -11.10
N LYS A 159 1.96 -14.09 -11.45
CA LYS A 159 2.85 -13.63 -12.52
C LYS A 159 2.15 -13.33 -13.86
N PRO A 160 1.14 -14.10 -14.34
CA PRO A 160 0.41 -13.79 -15.58
C PRO A 160 -0.39 -12.48 -15.54
N PHE A 161 -0.55 -11.87 -14.35
CA PHE A 161 -1.31 -10.65 -14.14
C PHE A 161 -0.45 -9.40 -13.90
N VAL A 162 0.88 -9.51 -14.01
CA VAL A 162 1.83 -8.42 -13.76
C VAL A 162 2.82 -8.31 -14.91
N GLU A 163 2.86 -7.16 -15.59
CA GLU A 163 3.79 -6.86 -16.68
C GLU A 163 5.11 -6.25 -16.17
N ASP A 164 5.07 -5.43 -15.11
CA ASP A 164 6.21 -4.65 -14.60
C ASP A 164 6.48 -4.98 -13.13
N SER A 165 7.03 -6.17 -12.88
CA SER A 165 7.30 -6.66 -11.51
C SER A 165 8.39 -5.87 -10.77
N GLY A 166 9.19 -5.09 -11.49
CA GLY A 166 10.23 -4.24 -10.91
C GLY A 166 9.70 -2.88 -10.43
N TYR A 167 8.48 -2.52 -10.80
CA TYR A 167 7.85 -1.27 -10.37
C TYR A 167 7.48 -1.36 -8.88
N SER A 168 8.12 -0.54 -8.05
CA SER A 168 7.95 -0.55 -6.59
C SER A 168 7.96 0.86 -6.00
N TYR A 169 7.67 0.97 -4.71
CA TYR A 169 7.65 2.26 -4.00
C TYR A 169 9.01 2.98 -4.09
N LEU A 170 10.10 2.25 -3.86
CA LEU A 170 11.46 2.78 -3.95
C LEU A 170 11.87 2.89 -5.42
N ASP A 171 12.32 4.08 -5.81
CA ASP A 171 12.96 4.30 -7.11
C ASP A 171 14.47 4.42 -6.92
N CYS A 172 15.17 3.29 -6.93
CA CYS A 172 16.64 3.27 -6.84
C CYS A 172 17.31 4.00 -8.02
N SER A 173 16.58 4.30 -9.10
CA SER A 173 17.09 5.07 -10.25
C SER A 173 17.06 6.59 -10.04
N ARG A 174 16.38 7.07 -8.99
CA ARG A 174 16.16 8.51 -8.74
C ARG A 174 16.39 8.91 -7.28
N ARG A 175 17.64 8.80 -6.82
CA ARG A 175 18.14 9.47 -5.60
C ARG A 175 17.95 11.01 -5.60
N GLN A 176 17.42 11.61 -6.67
CA GLN A 176 17.27 13.06 -6.85
C GLN A 176 15.80 13.58 -6.85
N PHE A 177 14.79 12.72 -7.02
CA PHE A 177 13.39 13.18 -7.15
C PHE A 177 12.63 13.30 -5.82
N ALA A 178 13.04 12.58 -4.77
CA ALA A 178 12.39 12.63 -3.46
C ALA A 178 12.46 14.03 -2.81
N GLN A 179 13.38 14.90 -3.26
CA GLN A 179 13.48 16.29 -2.80
C GLN A 179 12.48 17.25 -3.47
N GLN A 180 11.80 16.89 -4.57
CA GLN A 180 11.11 17.88 -5.42
C GLN A 180 9.58 17.85 -5.43
N SER A 181 8.93 16.88 -4.76
CA SER A 181 7.47 16.79 -4.79
C SER A 181 6.85 16.71 -3.40
N SER A 182 7.14 17.71 -2.56
CA SER A 182 6.37 17.92 -1.34
C SER A 182 4.97 18.44 -1.70
N PHE A 183 3.94 17.71 -1.29
CA PHE A 183 2.55 18.15 -1.43
C PHE A 183 2.08 18.75 -0.10
N ILE A 184 1.71 20.02 -0.11
CA ILE A 184 1.24 20.72 1.09
C ILE A 184 -0.22 20.38 1.32
N LEU A 185 -0.50 19.64 2.38
CA LEU A 185 -1.87 19.48 2.89
C LEU A 185 -2.25 20.77 3.64
N GLN A 186 -3.09 21.61 3.04
CA GLN A 186 -3.75 22.68 3.77
C GLN A 186 -4.89 22.06 4.59
N VAL A 187 -4.78 22.12 5.92
CA VAL A 187 -5.91 21.81 6.81
C VAL A 187 -6.90 22.98 6.69
N LEU A 188 -8.09 22.70 6.16
CA LEU A 188 -9.20 23.65 6.06
C LEU A 188 -9.81 23.95 7.42
#